data_AF-A0A4R1GK95-F1
#
_entry.id   AF-A0A4R1GK95-F1
#
_cell.length_a   1.000
_cell.length_b   1.000
_cell.length_c   1.000
_cell.angle_alpha   90.00
_cell.angle_beta   90.00
_cell.angle_gamma   90.00
#
_symmetry.space_group_name_H-M   'P 1'
#
loop_
_entity.id
_entity.type
_entity.pdbx_description
1 polymer ?
#
loop_
_entity_poly.entity_id
_entity_poly.type
_entity_poly.pdbx_seq_one_letter_code
_entity_poly.pdbx_strand_id
1 'polypeptide(L)'
;MSRLADLLEKVRIEYVQVMVDHGETEPYLTAHRVCNDRLWLSGEELAALIDEDPKLLSARASDLIDVDSERANPCVGAIVTSNIVAAALEGLLAVAVNRNWLEVDSEGRVLVDAHELDSVPAVHGIDYTEAGEFVPQRGRSHLSDLFHLAEKAYVERLEEGPHDAYQLALLVASDHAIFTPDELAPLLLENPLLLGLRGDDLLDEDLFEGDPPAGMIISAHLTEMLVQQLLERGVEVGAIGHDSEGQPILSEAEEDNPTVH
;
A
#
# COMPACT_ATOMS: atom_id res chain seq x y z
N MET A 1 -10.14 -12.06 -19.21
CA MET A 1 -9.75 -10.66 -18.98
C MET A 1 -9.56 -10.50 -17.49
N SER A 2 -8.59 -9.71 -17.03
CA SER A 2 -8.44 -9.41 -15.60
C SER A 2 -9.57 -8.51 -15.15
N ARG A 3 -9.95 -8.54 -13.86
CA ARG A 3 -10.98 -7.68 -13.29
C ARG A 3 -10.68 -6.19 -13.48
N LEU A 4 -9.41 -5.81 -13.44
CA LEU A 4 -8.97 -4.45 -13.74
C LEU A 4 -9.31 -4.06 -15.18
N ALA A 5 -8.99 -4.90 -16.16
CA ALA A 5 -9.31 -4.62 -17.56
C ALA A 5 -10.82 -4.50 -17.78
N ASP A 6 -11.62 -5.35 -17.14
CA ASP A 6 -13.08 -5.29 -17.21
C ASP A 6 -13.65 -4.03 -16.54
N LEU A 7 -13.06 -3.58 -15.42
CA LEU A 7 -13.44 -2.34 -14.73
C LEU A 7 -13.12 -1.11 -15.59
N LEU A 8 -11.91 -1.02 -16.12
CA LEU A 8 -11.48 0.07 -16.99
C LEU A 8 -12.30 0.12 -18.29
N GLU A 9 -12.66 -1.04 -18.85
CA GLU A 9 -13.53 -1.11 -20.02
C GLU A 9 -14.95 -0.60 -19.72
N LYS A 10 -15.52 -0.94 -18.55
CA LYS A 10 -16.83 -0.40 -18.12
C LYS A 10 -16.78 1.12 -17.97
N VAL A 11 -15.74 1.64 -17.32
CA VAL A 11 -15.50 3.09 -17.18
C VAL A 11 -15.40 3.76 -18.56
N ARG A 12 -14.68 3.15 -19.50
CA ARG A 12 -14.56 3.65 -20.87
C ARG A 12 -15.89 3.66 -21.63
N ILE A 13 -16.68 2.59 -21.51
CA ILE A 13 -18.02 2.51 -22.13
C ILE A 13 -18.94 3.59 -21.58
N GLU A 14 -18.95 3.77 -20.26
CA GLU A 14 -19.76 4.79 -19.60
C GLU A 14 -19.33 6.20 -19.99
N TYR A 15 -18.03 6.50 -19.94
CA TYR A 15 -17.50 7.78 -20.40
C TYR A 15 -17.97 8.13 -21.81
N VAL A 16 -17.85 7.18 -22.74
CA VAL A 16 -18.31 7.35 -24.13
C VAL A 16 -19.81 7.63 -24.19
N GLN A 17 -20.62 6.89 -23.42
CA GLN A 17 -22.07 7.06 -23.42
C GLN A 17 -22.45 8.44 -22.90
N VAL A 18 -21.89 8.85 -21.76
CA VAL A 18 -22.15 10.15 -21.12
C VAL A 18 -21.71 11.30 -22.03
N MET A 19 -20.57 11.18 -22.71
CA MET A 19 -20.11 12.18 -23.68
C MET A 19 -21.07 12.35 -24.85
N VAL A 20 -21.58 11.25 -25.42
CA VAL A 20 -22.54 11.32 -26.52
C VAL A 20 -23.87 11.91 -26.07
N ASP A 21 -24.34 11.54 -24.87
CA ASP A 21 -25.62 12.01 -24.33
C ASP A 21 -25.60 13.52 -23.99
N HIS A 22 -24.43 14.06 -23.59
CA HIS A 22 -24.25 15.48 -23.28
C HIS A 22 -23.76 16.33 -24.45
N GLY A 23 -23.77 15.81 -25.68
CA GLY A 23 -23.43 16.59 -26.88
C GLY A 23 -21.94 16.84 -27.05
N GLU A 24 -21.10 15.94 -26.53
CA GLU A 24 -19.65 15.88 -26.76
C GLU A 24 -18.87 17.07 -26.19
N THR A 25 -19.42 17.74 -25.17
CA THR A 25 -18.79 18.85 -24.44
C THR A 25 -18.15 18.38 -23.14
N GLU A 26 -17.15 19.13 -22.68
CA GLU A 26 -16.48 18.92 -21.39
C GLU A 26 -15.87 17.51 -21.19
N PRO A 27 -15.04 17.02 -22.13
CA PRO A 27 -14.43 15.69 -22.09
C PRO A 27 -13.57 15.43 -20.85
N TYR A 28 -12.78 16.41 -20.42
CA TYR A 28 -11.90 16.24 -19.26
C TYR A 28 -12.72 16.17 -17.97
N LEU A 29 -13.65 17.11 -17.79
CA LEU A 29 -14.52 17.13 -16.61
C LEU A 29 -15.37 15.85 -16.51
N THR A 30 -15.89 15.39 -17.65
CA THR A 30 -16.67 14.15 -17.72
C THR A 30 -15.82 12.93 -17.39
N ALA A 31 -14.61 12.83 -17.93
CA ALA A 31 -13.69 11.74 -17.62
C ALA A 31 -13.35 11.70 -16.12
N HIS A 32 -13.05 12.86 -15.53
CA HIS A 32 -12.75 12.99 -14.11
C HIS A 32 -13.93 12.53 -13.23
N ARG A 33 -15.16 12.93 -13.57
CA ARG A 33 -16.37 12.49 -12.84
C ARG A 33 -16.56 10.98 -12.93
N VAL A 34 -16.52 10.42 -14.14
CA VAL A 34 -16.74 8.98 -14.36
C VAL A 34 -15.67 8.14 -13.66
N CYS A 35 -14.41 8.56 -13.69
CA CYS A 35 -13.33 7.89 -12.94
C CYS A 35 -13.61 7.93 -11.44
N ASN A 36 -13.91 9.09 -10.87
CA ASN A 36 -14.16 9.20 -9.42
C ASN A 36 -15.40 8.43 -8.96
N ASP A 37 -16.47 8.42 -9.75
CA ASP A 37 -17.70 7.70 -9.37
C ASP A 37 -17.53 6.17 -9.42
N ARG A 38 -16.56 5.64 -10.18
CA ARG A 38 -16.44 4.20 -10.46
C ARG A 38 -15.21 3.52 -9.92
N LEU A 39 -14.12 4.24 -9.68
CA LEU A 39 -12.81 3.66 -9.36
C LEU A 39 -12.42 3.77 -7.88
N TRP A 40 -13.13 4.57 -7.09
CA TRP A 40 -13.03 4.52 -5.63
C TRP A 40 -13.76 3.27 -5.13
N LEU A 41 -13.03 2.15 -5.12
CA LEU A 41 -13.50 0.84 -4.69
C LEU A 41 -13.42 0.67 -3.18
N SER A 42 -14.34 -0.11 -2.61
CA SER A 42 -14.25 -0.53 -1.20
C SER A 42 -12.94 -1.29 -0.93
N GLY A 43 -12.50 -1.33 0.33
CA GLY A 43 -11.28 -2.04 0.72
C GLY A 43 -11.27 -3.51 0.28
N GLU A 44 -12.40 -4.22 0.39
CA GLU A 44 -12.54 -5.61 -0.05
C GLU A 44 -12.39 -5.75 -1.58
N GLU A 45 -13.00 -4.84 -2.34
CA GLU A 45 -12.93 -4.86 -3.80
C GLU A 45 -11.52 -4.50 -4.31
N LEU A 46 -10.86 -3.56 -3.65
CA LEU A 46 -9.49 -3.17 -3.97
C LEU A 46 -8.50 -4.28 -3.62
N ALA A 47 -8.65 -4.92 -2.46
CA ALA A 47 -7.84 -6.08 -2.07
C ALA A 47 -7.98 -7.23 -3.08
N ALA A 48 -9.20 -7.54 -3.51
CA ALA A 48 -9.44 -8.55 -4.54
C ALA A 48 -8.87 -8.16 -5.92
N LEU A 49 -8.79 -6.87 -6.22
CA LEU A 49 -8.15 -6.38 -7.44
C LEU A 49 -6.62 -6.55 -7.39
N ILE A 50 -6.02 -6.26 -6.24
CA ILE A 50 -4.58 -6.42 -5.99
C ILE A 50 -4.19 -7.91 -6.00
N ASP A 51 -5.03 -8.80 -5.47
CA ASP A 51 -4.79 -10.25 -5.55
C ASP A 51 -4.72 -10.77 -7.00
N GLU A 52 -5.53 -10.21 -7.90
CA GLU A 52 -5.47 -10.54 -9.33
C GLU A 52 -4.29 -9.88 -10.08
N ASP A 53 -3.88 -8.68 -9.67
CA ASP A 53 -2.72 -7.96 -10.24
C ASP A 53 -1.83 -7.34 -9.14
N PRO A 54 -0.93 -8.15 -8.55
CA PRO A 54 -0.09 -7.69 -7.44
C PRO A 54 0.81 -6.51 -7.77
N LYS A 55 1.09 -6.26 -9.06
CA LYS A 55 1.93 -5.13 -9.50
C LYS A 55 1.32 -3.78 -9.13
N LEU A 56 0.02 -3.72 -8.83
CA LEU A 56 -0.62 -2.53 -8.29
C LEU A 56 0.05 -2.02 -7.00
N LEU A 57 0.70 -2.89 -6.21
CA LEU A 57 1.47 -2.48 -5.03
C LEU A 57 2.78 -1.77 -5.35
N SER A 58 3.19 -1.70 -6.62
CA SER A 58 4.32 -0.85 -7.05
C SER A 58 3.93 0.62 -7.26
N ALA A 59 2.64 0.96 -7.11
CA ALA A 59 2.11 2.32 -7.19
C ALA A 59 2.79 3.25 -6.18
N ARG A 60 2.96 4.52 -6.56
CA ARG A 60 3.58 5.58 -5.76
C ARG A 60 2.65 6.78 -5.64
N ALA A 61 2.74 7.51 -4.52
CA ALA A 61 1.88 8.67 -4.28
C ALA A 61 2.12 9.77 -5.32
N SER A 62 3.35 10.31 -5.35
CA SER A 62 3.71 11.42 -6.23
C SER A 62 2.67 12.54 -6.17
N ASP A 63 2.45 13.26 -7.28
CA ASP A 63 1.43 14.31 -7.35
C ASP A 63 0.01 13.79 -7.63
N LEU A 64 -0.23 12.47 -7.49
CA LEU A 64 -1.49 11.82 -7.89
C LEU A 64 -2.56 11.77 -6.78
N ILE A 65 -2.21 12.22 -5.56
CA ILE A 65 -3.15 12.19 -4.43
C ILE A 65 -4.03 13.45 -4.45
N ASP A 66 -5.22 13.31 -5.03
CA ASP A 66 -6.21 14.39 -5.13
C ASP A 66 -7.09 14.56 -3.89
N VAL A 67 -7.08 13.59 -2.98
CA VAL A 67 -7.84 13.66 -1.72
C VAL A 67 -7.05 14.47 -0.69
N ASP A 68 -7.59 15.63 -0.31
CA ASP A 68 -6.88 16.59 0.54
C ASP A 68 -6.46 16.02 1.90
N SER A 69 -7.25 15.13 2.50
CA SER A 69 -6.89 14.46 3.76
C SER A 69 -5.75 13.46 3.64
N GLU A 70 -5.53 12.93 2.43
CA GLU A 70 -4.51 11.91 2.16
C GLU A 70 -3.22 12.51 1.60
N ARG A 71 -3.26 13.75 1.09
CA ARG A 71 -2.14 14.37 0.35
C ARG A 71 -0.81 14.41 1.12
N ALA A 72 -0.86 14.62 2.44
CA ALA A 72 0.35 14.79 3.24
C ALA A 72 0.99 13.48 3.70
N ASN A 73 0.19 12.43 3.91
CA ASN A 73 0.65 11.12 4.38
C ASN A 73 -0.33 10.07 3.89
N PRO A 74 -0.31 9.70 2.60
CA PRO A 74 -1.35 8.87 2.01
C PRO A 74 -1.30 7.43 2.52
N CYS A 75 -2.47 6.83 2.75
CA CYS A 75 -2.55 5.40 3.01
C CYS A 75 -2.33 4.58 1.73
N VAL A 76 -1.94 3.32 1.90
CA VAL A 76 -1.70 2.35 0.82
C VAL A 76 -2.87 2.30 -0.17
N GLY A 77 -4.10 2.22 0.32
CA GLY A 77 -5.30 2.16 -0.51
C GLY A 77 -5.49 3.42 -1.36
N ALA A 78 -5.23 4.61 -0.79
CA ALA A 78 -5.30 5.86 -1.52
C ALA A 78 -4.23 5.91 -2.63
N ILE A 79 -3.00 5.48 -2.35
CA ILE A 79 -1.91 5.43 -3.35
C ILE A 79 -2.31 4.55 -4.53
N VAL A 80 -2.75 3.31 -4.27
CA VAL A 80 -3.12 2.36 -5.32
C VAL A 80 -4.31 2.87 -6.14
N THR A 81 -5.37 3.34 -5.47
CA THR A 81 -6.57 3.85 -6.15
C THR A 81 -6.27 5.09 -6.99
N SER A 82 -5.50 6.05 -6.48
CA SER A 82 -5.07 7.22 -7.25
C SER A 82 -4.31 6.85 -8.52
N ASN A 83 -3.43 5.85 -8.47
CA ASN A 83 -2.70 5.39 -9.65
C ASN A 83 -3.64 4.74 -10.68
N ILE A 84 -4.63 3.96 -10.23
CA ILE A 84 -5.65 3.38 -11.10
C ILE A 84 -6.49 4.49 -11.75
N VAL A 85 -6.91 5.50 -10.98
CA VAL A 85 -7.67 6.66 -11.45
C VAL A 85 -6.86 7.44 -12.49
N ALA A 86 -5.60 7.74 -12.22
CA ALA A 86 -4.72 8.47 -13.14
C ALA A 86 -4.55 7.74 -14.47
N ALA A 87 -4.26 6.43 -14.42
CA ALA A 87 -4.13 5.60 -15.63
C ALA A 87 -5.44 5.52 -16.43
N ALA A 88 -6.58 5.40 -15.72
CA ALA A 88 -7.89 5.41 -16.36
C ALA A 88 -8.17 6.75 -17.04
N LEU A 89 -7.93 7.86 -16.35
CA LEU A 89 -8.12 9.22 -16.85
C LEU A 89 -7.29 9.45 -18.12
N GLU A 90 -6.00 9.11 -18.10
CA GLU A 90 -5.13 9.18 -19.28
C GLU A 90 -5.72 8.38 -20.46
N GLY A 91 -6.20 7.16 -20.19
CA GLY A 91 -6.86 6.32 -21.19
C GLY A 91 -8.14 6.96 -21.77
N LEU A 92 -8.97 7.60 -20.94
CA LEU A 92 -10.19 8.29 -21.38
C LEU A 92 -9.86 9.54 -22.21
N LEU A 93 -8.82 10.30 -21.84
CA LEU A 93 -8.37 11.45 -22.63
C LEU A 93 -7.84 11.02 -24.00
N ALA A 94 -7.12 9.91 -24.08
CA ALA A 94 -6.73 9.33 -25.37
C ALA A 94 -7.95 8.94 -26.22
N VAL A 95 -9.02 8.42 -25.62
CA VAL A 95 -10.29 8.15 -26.33
C VAL A 95 -10.93 9.46 -26.82
N ALA A 96 -10.91 10.52 -26.02
CA ALA A 96 -11.44 11.83 -26.39
C ALA A 96 -10.71 12.40 -27.61
N VAL A 97 -9.38 12.35 -27.62
CA VAL A 97 -8.54 12.77 -28.74
C VAL A 97 -8.85 11.95 -30.00
N ASN A 98 -8.92 10.62 -29.87
CA ASN A 98 -9.24 9.73 -31.00
C ASN A 98 -10.64 9.99 -31.61
N ARG A 99 -11.55 10.58 -30.83
CA ARG A 99 -12.90 10.96 -31.26
C ARG A 99 -13.03 12.42 -31.69
N ASN A 100 -11.95 13.19 -31.64
CA ASN A 100 -11.90 14.63 -31.90
C ASN A 100 -12.73 15.48 -30.92
N TRP A 101 -12.88 15.01 -29.69
CA TRP A 101 -13.47 15.79 -28.60
C TRP A 101 -12.43 16.67 -27.89
N LEU A 102 -11.16 16.25 -27.95
CA LEU A 102 -10.01 17.02 -27.48
C LEU A 102 -8.97 17.15 -28.60
N GLU A 103 -8.25 18.26 -28.58
CA GLU A 103 -7.13 18.51 -29.46
C GLU A 103 -5.79 18.22 -28.75
N VAL A 104 -4.73 18.08 -29.54
CA VAL A 104 -3.37 17.96 -29.03
C VAL A 104 -2.51 19.10 -29.56
N ASP A 105 -1.58 19.58 -28.75
CA ASP A 105 -0.62 20.62 -29.15
C ASP A 105 0.49 20.06 -30.05
N SER A 106 1.42 20.94 -30.46
CA SER A 106 2.56 20.56 -31.30
C SER A 106 3.57 19.61 -30.62
N GLU A 107 3.49 19.45 -29.30
CA GLU A 107 4.30 18.53 -28.51
C GLU A 107 3.55 17.23 -28.17
N GLY A 108 2.31 17.07 -28.65
CA GLY A 108 1.47 15.90 -28.40
C GLY A 108 0.75 15.93 -27.05
N ARG A 109 0.71 17.07 -26.36
CA ARG A 109 -0.01 17.22 -25.09
C ARG A 109 -1.47 17.52 -25.34
N VAL A 110 -2.35 16.89 -24.56
CA VAL A 110 -3.79 17.11 -24.64
C VAL A 110 -4.11 18.55 -24.22
N LEU A 111 -4.84 19.27 -25.06
CA LEU A 111 -5.32 20.62 -24.80
C LEU A 111 -6.67 20.56 -24.09
N VAL A 112 -6.69 20.91 -22.80
CA VAL A 112 -7.91 20.94 -21.98
C VAL A 112 -8.36 22.39 -21.80
N ASP A 113 -9.66 22.65 -21.86
CA ASP A 113 -10.22 23.98 -21.58
C ASP A 113 -9.96 24.35 -20.11
N ALA A 114 -9.45 25.58 -19.88
CA ALA A 114 -9.20 26.08 -18.53
C ALA A 114 -10.46 26.09 -17.66
N HIS A 115 -11.64 26.33 -18.26
CA HIS A 115 -12.90 26.27 -17.55
C HIS A 115 -13.23 24.87 -17.03
N GLU A 116 -12.87 23.81 -17.77
CA GLU A 116 -13.05 22.44 -17.30
C GLU A 116 -12.15 22.13 -16.11
N LEU A 117 -10.89 22.55 -16.18
CA LEU A 117 -9.92 22.39 -15.08
C LEU A 117 -10.39 23.09 -13.81
N ASP A 118 -10.90 24.32 -13.93
CA ASP A 118 -11.41 25.10 -12.80
C ASP A 118 -12.73 24.53 -12.23
N SER A 119 -13.45 23.71 -13.01
CA SER A 119 -14.75 23.15 -12.65
C SER A 119 -14.68 21.74 -12.07
N VAL A 120 -13.48 21.20 -11.89
CA VAL A 120 -13.27 19.87 -11.30
C VAL A 120 -13.77 19.88 -9.85
N PRO A 121 -14.73 19.01 -9.48
CA PRO A 121 -15.16 18.89 -8.10
C PRO A 121 -14.06 18.28 -7.23
N ALA A 122 -14.04 18.65 -5.95
CA ALA A 122 -13.17 18.01 -4.97
C ALA A 122 -13.43 16.50 -4.90
N VAL A 123 -12.36 15.71 -4.83
CA VAL A 123 -12.45 14.26 -4.72
C VAL A 123 -12.61 13.89 -3.26
N HIS A 124 -13.72 13.23 -2.94
CA HIS A 124 -13.95 12.61 -1.65
C HIS A 124 -13.69 11.10 -1.83
N GLY A 125 -12.46 10.67 -1.55
CA GLY A 125 -12.08 9.27 -1.67
C GLY A 125 -12.73 8.37 -0.62
N ILE A 126 -12.30 7.11 -0.60
CA ILE A 126 -12.69 6.15 0.44
C ILE A 126 -11.67 6.19 1.56
N ASP A 127 -12.15 6.20 2.80
CA ASP A 127 -11.31 6.02 3.97
C ASP A 127 -10.99 4.52 4.14
N TYR A 128 -9.77 4.14 3.76
CA TYR A 128 -9.29 2.76 3.90
C TYR A 128 -8.88 2.40 5.34
N THR A 129 -8.86 3.37 6.26
CA THR A 129 -8.65 3.09 7.69
C THR A 129 -9.91 2.56 8.37
N GLU A 130 -11.09 2.87 7.82
CA GLU A 130 -12.40 2.38 8.26
C GLU A 130 -12.88 1.20 7.40
N ALA A 131 -12.07 0.16 7.21
CA ALA A 131 -12.64 -1.12 6.76
C ALA A 131 -13.46 -1.69 7.94
N GLY A 132 -14.69 -2.17 7.69
CA GLY A 132 -15.64 -2.59 8.73
C GLY A 132 -15.12 -3.67 9.69
N GLU A 133 -15.97 -4.20 10.57
CA GLU A 133 -15.57 -5.22 11.55
C GLU A 133 -14.78 -6.37 10.90
N PHE A 134 -13.48 -6.46 11.21
CA PHE A 134 -12.64 -7.57 10.79
C PHE A 134 -13.18 -8.86 11.40
N VAL A 135 -13.64 -9.77 10.54
CA VAL A 135 -14.06 -11.10 10.96
C VAL A 135 -12.94 -12.07 10.65
N PRO A 136 -12.16 -12.52 11.66
CA PRO A 136 -11.08 -13.47 11.42
C PRO A 136 -11.63 -14.75 10.83
N GLN A 137 -11.04 -15.18 9.70
CA GLN A 137 -11.37 -16.46 9.11
C GLN A 137 -10.92 -17.61 10.04
N ARG A 138 -11.66 -18.71 10.05
CA ARG A 138 -11.30 -19.88 10.87
C ARG A 138 -10.08 -20.58 10.27
N GLY A 139 -8.95 -20.55 10.97
CA GLY A 139 -7.71 -21.21 10.55
C GLY A 139 -6.48 -20.45 11.05
N ARG A 140 -5.29 -20.91 10.66
CA ARG A 140 -4.08 -20.08 10.74
C ARG A 140 -4.09 -19.15 9.53
N SER A 141 -3.88 -17.85 9.76
CA SER A 141 -3.73 -16.88 8.66
C SER A 141 -2.37 -17.06 7.98
N HIS A 142 -2.25 -16.60 6.74
CA HIS A 142 -0.98 -16.64 6.02
C HIS A 142 0.11 -15.86 6.75
N LEU A 143 -0.26 -14.70 7.32
CA LEU A 143 0.63 -13.90 8.17
C LEU A 143 1.14 -14.69 9.40
N SER A 144 0.25 -15.45 10.06
CA SER A 144 0.64 -16.26 11.22
C SER A 144 1.64 -17.34 10.85
N ASP A 145 1.53 -17.92 9.65
CA ASP A 145 2.47 -18.94 9.17
C ASP A 145 3.84 -18.34 8.85
N LEU A 146 3.87 -17.17 8.21
CA LEU A 146 5.10 -16.42 7.95
C LEU A 146 5.82 -16.06 9.25
N PHE A 147 5.09 -15.51 10.23
CA PHE A 147 5.66 -15.10 11.51
C PHE A 147 6.14 -16.29 12.33
N HIS A 148 5.41 -17.40 12.31
CA HIS A 148 5.83 -18.62 13.00
C HIS A 148 7.12 -19.22 12.42
N LEU A 149 7.33 -19.13 11.10
CA LEU A 149 8.57 -19.57 10.47
C LEU A 149 9.77 -18.74 10.95
N ALA A 150 9.62 -17.42 10.97
CA ALA A 150 10.65 -16.50 11.46
C ALA A 150 10.93 -16.71 12.96
N GLU A 151 9.89 -16.88 13.78
CA GLU A 151 10.02 -17.17 15.21
C GLU A 151 10.81 -18.47 15.45
N LYS A 152 10.51 -19.52 14.70
CA LYS A 152 11.23 -20.79 14.79
C LYS A 152 12.72 -20.62 14.43
N ALA A 153 13.01 -19.92 13.33
CA ALA A 153 14.39 -19.65 12.91
C ALA A 153 15.15 -18.82 13.94
N TYR A 154 14.47 -17.86 14.57
CA TYR A 154 15.04 -17.03 15.64
C TYR A 154 15.41 -17.85 16.87
N VAL A 155 14.51 -18.71 17.37
CA VAL A 155 14.77 -19.58 18.53
C VAL A 155 15.89 -20.58 18.24
N GLU A 156 15.90 -21.20 17.05
CA GLU A 156 16.99 -22.11 16.66
C GLU A 156 18.34 -21.40 16.68
N ARG A 157 18.44 -20.18 16.14
CA ARG A 157 19.68 -19.39 16.17
C ARG A 157 20.07 -18.94 17.58
N LEU A 158 19.11 -18.60 18.46
CA LEU A 158 19.40 -18.28 19.86
C LEU A 158 20.08 -19.44 20.61
N GLU A 159 19.75 -20.69 20.26
CA GLU A 159 20.35 -21.89 20.87
C GLU A 159 21.78 -22.19 20.34
N GLU A 160 22.17 -21.63 19.20
CA GLU A 160 23.45 -21.93 18.52
C GLU A 160 24.66 -21.16 19.07
N GLY A 161 24.47 -20.14 19.92
CA GLY A 161 25.57 -19.41 20.54
C GLY A 161 25.18 -18.12 21.27
N PRO A 162 26.16 -17.38 21.85
CA PRO A 162 25.92 -16.08 22.44
C PRO A 162 25.66 -15.05 21.33
N HIS A 163 24.39 -14.80 21.06
CA HIS A 163 23.95 -13.74 20.16
C HIS A 163 23.42 -12.56 20.98
N ASP A 164 23.64 -11.34 20.49
CA ASP A 164 22.78 -10.23 20.88
C ASP A 164 21.39 -10.52 20.30
N ALA A 165 20.44 -10.86 21.18
CA ALA A 165 19.09 -11.26 20.82
C ALA A 165 18.34 -10.14 20.06
N TYR A 166 18.64 -8.87 20.34
CA TYR A 166 18.05 -7.75 19.60
C TYR A 166 18.57 -7.68 18.16
N GLN A 167 19.89 -7.75 17.99
CA GLN A 167 20.51 -7.77 16.66
C GLN A 167 20.10 -9.01 15.86
N LEU A 168 19.94 -10.15 16.54
CA LEU A 168 19.45 -11.38 15.91
C LEU A 168 17.99 -11.24 15.47
N ALA A 169 17.14 -10.59 16.26
CA ALA A 169 15.74 -10.34 15.89
C ALA A 169 15.66 -9.44 14.64
N LEU A 170 16.47 -8.37 14.57
CA LEU A 170 16.56 -7.52 13.38
C LEU A 170 17.02 -8.31 12.15
N LEU A 171 18.06 -9.13 12.30
CA LEU A 171 18.58 -9.96 11.20
C LEU A 171 17.53 -10.96 10.70
N VAL A 172 16.88 -11.69 11.63
CA VAL A 172 15.88 -12.70 11.26
C VAL A 172 14.65 -12.04 10.66
N ALA A 173 14.20 -10.91 11.20
CA ALA A 173 13.10 -10.15 10.61
C ALA A 173 13.46 -9.67 9.21
N SER A 174 14.66 -9.12 8.99
CA SER A 174 15.13 -8.73 7.66
C SER A 174 15.21 -9.91 6.68
N ASP A 175 15.58 -11.11 7.14
CA ASP A 175 15.62 -12.32 6.31
C ASP A 175 14.21 -12.78 5.88
N HIS A 176 13.18 -12.47 6.67
CA HIS A 176 11.81 -12.99 6.49
C HIS A 176 10.76 -11.94 6.12
N ALA A 177 11.10 -10.65 6.14
CA ALA A 177 10.15 -9.54 5.92
C ALA A 177 10.37 -8.76 4.61
N ILE A 178 11.18 -9.30 3.70
CA ILE A 178 11.25 -8.81 2.32
C ILE A 178 10.09 -9.42 1.54
N PHE A 179 8.92 -8.78 1.63
CA PHE A 179 7.74 -9.24 0.90
C PHE A 179 7.72 -8.69 -0.52
N THR A 180 7.55 -9.60 -1.47
CA THR A 180 7.19 -9.27 -2.85
C THR A 180 5.72 -8.88 -2.96
N PRO A 181 5.31 -8.14 -3.99
CA PRO A 181 3.90 -7.85 -4.21
C PRO A 181 3.00 -9.09 -4.24
N ASP A 182 3.48 -10.19 -4.85
CA ASP A 182 2.77 -11.46 -4.91
C ASP A 182 2.57 -12.12 -3.54
N GLU A 183 3.46 -11.86 -2.57
CA GLU A 183 3.33 -12.33 -1.18
C GLU A 183 2.41 -11.43 -0.34
N LEU A 184 2.34 -10.14 -0.66
CA LEU A 184 1.47 -9.17 0.03
C LEU A 184 0.00 -9.25 -0.42
N ALA A 185 -0.23 -9.51 -1.70
CA ALA A 185 -1.57 -9.66 -2.29
C ALA A 185 -2.53 -10.56 -1.48
N PRO A 186 -2.17 -11.82 -1.13
CA PRO A 186 -3.06 -12.68 -0.35
C PRO A 186 -3.29 -12.16 1.08
N LEU A 187 -2.32 -11.43 1.66
CA LEU A 187 -2.49 -10.83 2.99
C LEU A 187 -3.53 -9.72 2.98
N LEU A 188 -3.57 -8.91 1.93
CA LEU A 188 -4.58 -7.87 1.73
C LEU A 188 -5.98 -8.47 1.55
N LEU A 189 -6.07 -9.61 0.85
CA LEU A 189 -7.33 -10.33 0.69
C LEU A 189 -7.84 -10.91 2.03
N GLU A 190 -6.94 -11.41 2.87
CA GLU A 190 -7.28 -11.87 4.22
C GLU A 190 -7.64 -10.72 5.16
N ASN A 191 -6.94 -9.57 5.04
CA ASN A 191 -7.13 -8.41 5.89
C ASN A 191 -7.05 -7.08 5.11
N PRO A 192 -8.18 -6.58 4.58
CA PRO A 192 -8.23 -5.31 3.86
C PRO A 192 -7.84 -4.08 4.69
N LEU A 193 -7.78 -4.17 6.02
CA LEU A 193 -7.30 -3.06 6.88
C LEU A 193 -5.84 -2.70 6.61
N LEU A 194 -5.06 -3.60 6.02
CA LEU A 194 -3.68 -3.31 5.60
C LEU A 194 -3.62 -2.20 4.53
N LEU A 195 -4.72 -1.94 3.80
CA LEU A 195 -4.83 -0.80 2.88
C LEU A 195 -4.85 0.55 3.62
N GLY A 196 -5.20 0.56 4.90
CA GLY A 196 -5.20 1.76 5.74
C GLY A 196 -3.83 2.15 6.29
N LEU A 197 -2.80 1.32 6.10
CA LEU A 197 -1.44 1.59 6.59
C LEU A 197 -0.83 2.80 5.87
N ARG A 198 0.02 3.54 6.59
CA ARG A 198 0.66 4.79 6.16
C ARG A 198 2.17 4.70 6.36
N GLY A 199 2.95 5.58 5.72
CA GLY A 199 4.41 5.54 5.79
C GLY A 199 4.94 5.76 7.22
N ASP A 200 4.33 6.70 7.95
CA ASP A 200 4.56 7.01 9.38
C ASP A 200 6.03 6.96 9.82
N ASP A 201 6.93 7.55 9.03
CA ASP A 201 8.39 7.60 9.26
C ASP A 201 9.11 6.23 9.34
N LEU A 202 8.42 5.12 9.01
CA LEU A 202 9.00 3.77 8.99
C LEU A 202 9.92 3.54 7.80
N LEU A 203 9.86 4.41 6.79
CA LEU A 203 10.63 4.31 5.56
C LEU A 203 11.53 5.53 5.44
N ASP A 204 12.78 5.29 5.05
CA ASP A 204 13.73 6.34 4.71
C ASP A 204 13.26 7.04 3.41
N GLU A 205 12.79 8.28 3.53
CA GLU A 205 12.33 9.09 2.40
C GLU A 205 13.44 9.32 1.37
N ASP A 206 14.70 9.44 1.79
CA ASP A 206 15.83 9.66 0.88
C ASP A 206 16.07 8.46 -0.04
N LEU A 207 15.76 7.24 0.43
CA LEU A 207 15.89 6.01 -0.36
C LEU A 207 14.88 5.95 -1.52
N PHE A 208 13.73 6.60 -1.36
CA PHE A 208 12.61 6.54 -2.31
C PHE A 208 12.31 7.87 -2.99
N GLU A 209 13.19 8.87 -2.85
CA GLU A 209 12.98 10.23 -3.35
C GLU A 209 11.67 10.86 -2.82
N GLY A 210 11.29 10.51 -1.59
CA GLY A 210 10.06 10.97 -0.93
C GLY A 210 8.80 10.15 -1.24
N ASP A 211 8.84 9.22 -2.20
CA ASP A 211 7.65 8.50 -2.69
C ASP A 211 7.82 6.98 -2.65
N PRO A 212 7.74 6.33 -1.47
CA PRO A 212 7.85 4.87 -1.40
C PRO A 212 6.69 4.16 -2.13
N PRO A 213 6.96 2.99 -2.76
CA PRO A 213 5.89 2.15 -3.29
C PRO A 213 4.91 1.67 -2.21
N ALA A 214 3.63 1.54 -2.54
CA ALA A 214 2.57 1.14 -1.61
C ALA A 214 2.86 -0.20 -0.90
N GLY A 215 3.42 -1.18 -1.61
CA GLY A 215 3.84 -2.47 -1.03
C GLY A 215 4.95 -2.32 0.01
N MET A 216 5.86 -1.36 -0.16
CA MET A 216 6.94 -1.13 0.81
C MET A 216 6.43 -0.61 2.15
N ILE A 217 5.34 0.17 2.14
CA ILE A 217 4.68 0.64 3.37
C ILE A 217 4.16 -0.57 4.15
N ILE A 218 3.44 -1.47 3.50
CA ILE A 218 2.95 -2.69 4.16
C ILE A 218 4.13 -3.51 4.70
N SER A 219 5.16 -3.74 3.87
CA SER A 219 6.34 -4.52 4.28
C SER A 219 7.04 -3.92 5.50
N ALA A 220 7.16 -2.59 5.59
CA ALA A 220 7.78 -1.93 6.74
C ALA A 220 6.99 -2.19 8.04
N HIS A 221 5.68 -2.01 8.01
CA HIS A 221 4.80 -2.33 9.15
C HIS A 221 4.88 -3.80 9.57
N LEU A 222 4.85 -4.72 8.60
CA LEU A 222 4.97 -6.15 8.89
C LEU A 222 6.35 -6.51 9.46
N THR A 223 7.41 -5.85 8.99
CA THR A 223 8.77 -6.02 9.51
C THR A 223 8.85 -5.56 10.96
N GLU A 224 8.32 -4.37 11.27
CA GLU A 224 8.31 -3.84 12.64
C GLU A 224 7.55 -4.78 13.60
N MET A 225 6.36 -5.22 13.18
CA MET A 225 5.55 -6.16 13.95
C MET A 225 6.28 -7.49 14.19
N LEU A 226 6.98 -8.01 13.19
CA LEU A 226 7.78 -9.23 13.33
C LEU A 226 8.94 -9.02 14.31
N VAL A 227 9.67 -7.90 14.22
CA VAL A 227 10.75 -7.58 15.18
C VAL A 227 10.20 -7.57 16.60
N GLN A 228 9.09 -6.87 16.85
CA GLN A 228 8.48 -6.81 18.18
C GLN A 228 8.13 -8.22 18.70
N GLN A 229 7.51 -9.06 17.87
CA GLN A 229 7.19 -10.45 18.24
C GLN A 229 8.44 -11.29 18.54
N LEU A 230 9.52 -11.13 17.77
CA LEU A 230 10.78 -11.85 18.04
C LEU A 230 11.43 -11.39 19.35
N LEU A 231 11.34 -10.10 19.68
CA LEU A 231 11.83 -9.58 20.97
C LEU A 231 11.03 -10.13 22.14
N GLU A 232 9.70 -10.11 22.05
CA GLU A 232 8.82 -10.75 23.04
C GLU A 232 9.18 -12.22 23.22
N ARG A 233 9.42 -12.93 22.12
CA ARG A 233 9.84 -14.33 22.18
C ARG A 233 11.20 -14.51 22.83
N GLY A 234 12.16 -13.63 22.53
CA GLY A 234 13.48 -13.61 23.15
C GLY A 234 13.42 -13.41 24.67
N VAL A 235 12.48 -12.58 25.13
CA VAL A 235 12.17 -12.40 26.54
C VAL A 235 11.61 -13.69 27.15
N GLU A 236 10.64 -14.33 26.50
CA GLU A 236 10.00 -15.56 27.02
C GLU A 236 10.98 -16.73 27.19
N VAL A 237 11.97 -16.85 26.29
CA VAL A 237 12.99 -17.91 26.37
C VAL A 237 14.19 -17.52 27.25
N GLY A 238 14.16 -16.33 27.86
CA GLY A 238 15.20 -15.84 28.77
C GLY A 238 16.47 -15.33 28.09
N ALA A 239 16.44 -15.10 26.78
CA ALA A 239 17.56 -14.53 26.02
C ALA A 239 17.67 -13.00 26.18
N ILE A 240 16.59 -12.33 26.58
CA ILE A 240 16.56 -10.88 26.85
C ILE A 240 16.13 -10.66 28.31
N GLY A 241 16.93 -9.89 29.06
CA GLY A 241 16.62 -9.49 30.45
C GLY A 241 15.59 -8.37 30.51
N HIS A 242 15.01 -8.13 31.69
CA HIS A 242 14.13 -6.97 31.92
C HIS A 242 14.81 -5.96 32.84
N ASP A 243 14.55 -4.67 32.61
CA ASP A 243 14.93 -3.63 33.53
C ASP A 243 13.98 -3.59 34.75
N SER A 244 14.19 -2.64 35.66
CA SER A 244 13.35 -2.47 36.84
C SER A 244 11.91 -2.04 36.54
N GLU A 245 11.61 -1.60 35.31
CA GLU A 245 10.29 -1.16 34.85
C GLU A 245 9.57 -2.26 34.03
N GLY A 246 10.23 -3.39 33.79
CA GLY A 246 9.69 -4.51 33.02
C GLY A 246 9.84 -4.34 31.51
N GLN A 247 10.69 -3.43 31.05
CA GLN A 247 11.04 -3.28 29.64
C GLN A 247 12.22 -4.20 29.28
N PRO A 248 12.28 -4.73 28.05
CA PRO A 248 13.43 -5.51 27.59
C PRO A 248 14.71 -4.67 27.68
N ILE A 249 15.77 -5.20 28.30
CA ILE A 249 17.10 -4.58 28.30
C ILE A 249 17.72 -4.82 26.92
N LEU A 250 17.60 -3.83 26.04
CA LEU A 250 18.25 -3.83 24.74
C LEU A 250 19.68 -3.33 24.92
N SER A 251 20.66 -4.10 24.45
CA SER A 251 22.07 -3.71 24.56
C SER A 251 22.36 -2.63 23.51
N GLU A 252 22.50 -1.36 23.92
CA GLU A 252 23.00 -0.30 23.04
C GLU A 252 24.51 -0.50 22.81
N ALA A 253 24.85 -1.36 21.84
CA ALA A 253 26.16 -1.52 21.17
C ALA A 253 27.44 -1.70 22.02
N GLU A 254 28.21 -2.74 21.66
CA GLU A 254 29.68 -2.78 21.64
C GLU A 254 30.47 -2.08 22.77
N GLU A 255 30.23 -2.36 24.04
CA GLU A 255 31.27 -2.22 25.07
C GLU A 255 30.91 -3.03 26.32
N ASP A 256 31.69 -4.09 26.58
CA ASP A 256 31.79 -4.81 27.85
C ASP A 256 30.47 -5.19 28.56
N ASN A 257 29.88 -6.33 28.19
CA ASN A 257 29.07 -7.09 29.16
C ASN A 257 29.87 -8.30 29.67
N PRO A 258 30.07 -8.44 31.00
CA PRO A 258 30.76 -9.58 31.55
C PRO A 258 29.88 -10.82 31.39
N THR A 259 30.46 -11.86 30.79
CA THR A 259 29.88 -13.18 30.70
C THR A 259 29.74 -13.76 32.11
N VAL A 260 28.52 -14.01 32.57
CA VAL A 260 28.30 -14.80 33.79
C VAL A 260 28.22 -16.27 33.39
N HIS A 261 29.19 -17.05 33.87
CA HIS A 261 29.25 -18.52 33.73
C HIS A 261 28.18 -19.24 34.55
#